data_AF-A0A6J0SQF7-F1
#
_entry.id   AF-A0A6J0SQF7-F1
#
_cell.length_a   1.000
_cell.length_b   1.000
_cell.length_c   1.000
_cell.angle_alpha   90.00
_cell.angle_beta   90.00
_cell.angle_gamma   90.00
#
_symmetry.space_group_name_H-M   'P 1'
#
loop_
_entity.id
_entity.type
_entity.pdbx_description
1 polymer ?
#
loop_
_entity_poly.entity_id
_entity_poly.type
_entity_poly.pdbx_seq_one_letter_code
_entity_poly.pdbx_strand_id
1 'polypeptide(L)'
;MIEKHEDACPKSCSSHSYIRKNWLGSVTFPFSALLEQSKICGTFQVNTPPVLHGYTWSKTYVPPKEECYGQDLKAYTFLTIFATIEPQLSSAENNLESDKLVDHEAETPLQRAYIFKQTCKALFPKRRLLTSVFNYQGTDILVTEYIMTLNPPQQLLDMYPDDLNSTSDLISRFVSLIPCISDAVDEKDDIDVWMTSEDCIKMGICNKEEHAVLLCNYFLYIRKKAWVLLGTSVLEGKVAYVATLENGEYFLWNPLTGHCYRQFDAFCPLQSIDCLISRENVWFNIQQNNSPMCVNFDISKECFWRQLLPCSALHLKNQTIQTEEIVYVPTDEGSLEELQNRSLKALLHKLFLNFHPKRIEKTLKNKMMEWRSQHPTRWHRQCTSVLRQILPKLELRNGHVSKEKEENYLETFQEHYWVTGFPIQMPYLDVQLITEAVYQTGIHSSEVPNTEFALAVYIHPYPNNILSVWIYLVSLIRHQ
;
A
#
# COMPACT_ATOMS: atom_id res chain seq x y z
N MET A 1 3.55 4.91 25.39
CA MET A 1 2.24 5.57 25.50
C MET A 1 2.36 6.94 24.86
N ILE A 2 1.48 7.27 23.90
CA ILE A 2 1.44 8.60 23.27
C ILE A 2 0.56 9.50 24.14
N GLU A 3 1.10 10.63 24.55
CA GLU A 3 0.40 11.64 25.33
C GLU A 3 0.02 12.82 24.42
N LYS A 4 -1.26 13.20 24.46
CA LYS A 4 -1.75 14.43 23.81
C LYS A 4 -1.28 15.62 24.65
N HIS A 5 -0.81 16.70 24.02
CA HIS A 5 -0.57 17.95 24.77
C HIS A 5 -1.88 18.43 25.45
N GLU A 6 -1.81 18.74 26.75
CA GLU A 6 -2.97 19.22 27.53
C GLU A 6 -3.47 20.55 26.98
N ASP A 7 -4.70 20.63 26.46
CA ASP A 7 -5.34 21.88 26.01
C ASP A 7 -5.62 22.80 27.22
N ALA A 8 -4.79 23.83 27.45
CA ALA A 8 -5.09 24.86 28.43
C ALA A 8 -6.23 25.73 27.87
N CYS A 9 -7.44 25.53 28.40
CA CYS A 9 -8.60 26.34 28.04
C CYS A 9 -8.26 27.83 28.17
N PRO A 10 -8.54 28.67 27.15
CA PRO A 10 -8.31 30.10 27.26
C PRO A 10 -9.09 30.63 28.48
N LYS A 11 -8.37 31.23 29.44
CA LYS A 11 -8.83 31.53 30.81
C LYS A 11 -10.00 32.54 30.91
N SER A 12 -10.65 32.91 29.81
CA SER A 12 -11.72 33.92 29.79
C SER A 12 -13.16 33.38 29.75
N CYS A 13 -13.38 32.06 29.65
CA CYS A 13 -14.73 31.50 29.65
C CYS A 13 -14.82 30.25 30.54
N SER A 14 -15.20 30.42 31.80
CA SER A 14 -15.39 29.33 32.78
C SER A 14 -16.61 28.44 32.54
N SER A 15 -17.23 28.49 31.34
CA SER A 15 -18.48 27.77 31.03
C SER A 15 -18.55 27.15 29.62
N HIS A 16 -17.49 27.20 28.80
CA HIS A 16 -17.51 26.63 27.44
C HIS A 16 -16.39 25.61 27.26
N SER A 17 -16.76 24.33 27.10
CA SER A 17 -15.86 23.27 26.65
C SER A 17 -15.79 23.29 25.13
N TYR A 18 -14.60 23.47 24.56
CA TYR A 18 -14.40 23.37 23.12
C TYR A 18 -13.97 21.94 22.74
N ILE A 19 -14.62 21.36 21.73
CA ILE A 19 -14.22 20.05 21.22
C ILE A 19 -13.14 20.23 20.14
N ARG A 20 -12.05 19.49 20.30
CA ARG A 20 -10.95 19.44 19.32
C ARG A 20 -10.61 17.98 19.01
N LYS A 21 -10.77 17.61 17.74
CA LYS A 21 -10.30 16.31 17.23
C LYS A 21 -8.86 16.44 16.73
N ASN A 22 -7.95 15.72 17.37
CA ASN A 22 -6.59 15.53 16.87
C ASN A 22 -6.54 14.13 16.25
N TRP A 23 -6.14 14.07 14.98
CA TRP A 23 -5.99 12.81 14.27
C TRP A 23 -4.62 12.20 14.60
N LEU A 24 -4.61 10.91 14.91
CA LEU A 24 -3.41 10.14 15.25
C LEU A 24 -2.90 9.30 14.07
N GLY A 25 -3.83 8.72 13.32
CA GLY A 25 -3.57 7.74 12.26
C GLY A 25 -4.86 7.00 11.91
N SER A 26 -4.78 6.01 11.03
CA SER A 26 -5.94 5.21 10.60
C SER A 26 -5.61 3.72 10.49
N VAL A 27 -6.66 2.90 10.55
CA VAL A 27 -6.66 1.50 10.12
C VAL A 27 -7.83 1.36 9.16
N THR A 28 -7.55 0.88 7.94
CA THR A 28 -8.56 0.75 6.89
C THR A 28 -8.64 -0.71 6.48
N PHE A 29 -9.86 -1.22 6.33
CA PHE A 29 -10.14 -2.53 5.75
C PHE A 29 -11.33 -2.41 4.81
N PRO A 30 -11.32 -3.08 3.65
CA PRO A 30 -12.44 -3.05 2.73
C PRO A 30 -13.65 -3.77 3.32
N PHE A 31 -14.85 -3.30 2.99
CA PHE A 31 -16.08 -3.95 3.44
C PHE A 31 -16.19 -5.40 2.94
N SER A 32 -15.63 -5.71 1.77
CA SER A 32 -15.54 -7.08 1.22
C SER A 32 -14.80 -8.04 2.15
N ALA A 33 -13.71 -7.61 2.80
CA ALA A 33 -12.99 -8.44 3.76
C ALA A 33 -13.88 -8.79 4.97
N LEU A 34 -14.69 -7.85 5.45
CA LEU A 34 -15.63 -8.10 6.54
C LEU A 34 -16.77 -9.03 6.12
N LEU A 35 -17.21 -8.94 4.87
CA LEU A 35 -18.25 -9.80 4.29
C LEU A 35 -17.76 -11.24 4.12
N GLU A 36 -16.56 -11.43 3.55
CA GLU A 36 -15.94 -12.76 3.37
C GLU A 36 -15.60 -13.44 4.71
N GLN A 37 -15.11 -12.69 5.70
CA GLN A 37 -14.63 -13.26 6.96
C GLN A 37 -15.69 -13.27 8.07
N SER A 38 -16.84 -12.62 7.89
CA SER A 38 -17.93 -12.40 8.86
C SER A 38 -17.56 -11.65 10.15
N LYS A 39 -16.28 -11.61 10.50
CA LYS A 39 -15.70 -10.88 11.63
C LYS A 39 -14.26 -10.48 11.32
N ILE A 40 -13.87 -9.30 11.78
CA ILE A 40 -12.47 -8.84 11.82
C ILE A 40 -12.16 -8.58 13.29
N CYS A 41 -11.22 -9.35 13.84
CA CYS A 41 -10.81 -9.28 15.24
C CYS A 41 -9.30 -9.40 15.35
N GLY A 42 -8.66 -8.42 15.98
CA GLY A 42 -7.22 -8.45 16.19
C GLY A 42 -6.67 -7.12 16.69
N THR A 43 -5.36 -7.13 16.97
CA THR A 43 -4.59 -5.94 17.30
C THR A 43 -3.75 -5.56 16.09
N PHE A 44 -4.00 -4.38 15.55
CA PHE A 44 -3.40 -3.92 14.30
C PHE A 44 -2.54 -2.70 14.54
N GLN A 45 -1.43 -2.62 13.81
CA GLN A 45 -0.62 -1.41 13.79
C GLN A 45 -1.40 -0.27 13.12
N VAL A 46 -1.42 0.89 13.76
CA VAL A 46 -2.07 2.08 13.22
C VAL A 46 -1.15 2.71 12.19
N ASN A 47 -1.67 3.04 11.00
CA ASN A 47 -0.94 3.81 10.00
C ASN A 47 -0.85 5.27 10.47
N THR A 48 0.24 5.60 11.17
CA THR A 48 0.52 6.94 11.67
C THR A 48 1.31 7.75 10.65
N PRO A 49 1.01 9.04 10.46
CA PRO A 49 1.72 9.89 9.53
C PRO A 49 3.20 10.06 9.93
N PRO A 50 4.08 10.41 8.97
CA PRO A 50 5.50 10.55 9.25
C PRO A 50 5.83 11.71 10.20
N VAL A 51 4.97 12.71 10.31
CA VAL A 51 5.10 13.80 11.30
C VAL A 51 3.77 13.94 12.02
N LEU A 52 3.79 14.00 13.34
CA LEU A 52 2.58 14.14 14.13
C LEU A 52 2.76 15.27 15.16
N HIS A 53 2.25 16.45 14.83
CA HIS A 53 2.24 17.60 15.74
C HIS A 53 1.06 17.51 16.69
N GLY A 54 1.29 17.83 17.97
CA GLY A 54 0.25 17.79 19.00
C GLY A 54 0.33 16.60 19.96
N TYR A 55 1.29 15.71 19.74
CA TYR A 55 1.49 14.50 20.51
C TYR A 55 2.95 14.38 20.92
N THR A 56 3.18 13.92 22.14
CA THR A 56 4.52 13.58 22.63
C THR A 56 4.53 12.14 23.09
N TRP A 57 5.66 11.47 22.90
CA TRP A 57 5.87 10.17 23.50
C TRP A 57 6.23 10.37 24.97
N SER A 58 5.54 9.66 25.85
CA SER A 58 5.81 9.67 27.28
C SER A 58 7.29 9.34 27.55
N LYS A 59 8.03 10.25 28.21
CA LYS A 59 9.47 10.07 28.53
C LYS A 59 9.72 8.89 29.48
N THR A 60 8.68 8.40 30.15
CA THR A 60 8.68 7.23 31.02
C THR A 60 8.62 5.90 30.27
N TYR A 61 8.38 5.91 28.96
CA TYR A 61 8.39 4.69 28.15
C TYR A 61 9.83 4.27 27.83
N VAL A 62 10.28 3.20 28.46
CA VAL A 62 11.54 2.52 28.11
C VAL A 62 11.21 1.56 26.96
N PRO A 63 11.75 1.75 25.74
CA PRO A 63 11.59 0.75 24.69
C PRO A 63 12.17 -0.60 25.17
N PRO A 64 11.58 -1.75 24.77
CA PRO A 64 12.12 -3.06 25.14
C PRO A 64 13.61 -3.11 24.81
N LYS A 65 14.44 -3.54 25.77
CA LYS A 65 15.90 -3.62 25.64
C LYS A 65 16.29 -4.80 24.74
N GLU A 66 16.03 -4.69 23.46
CA GLU A 66 16.66 -5.50 22.41
C GLU A 66 17.10 -4.51 21.31
N GLU A 67 18.39 -4.23 21.28
CA GLU A 67 19.16 -3.62 20.19
C GLU A 67 18.40 -2.67 19.21
N CYS A 68 17.93 -1.52 19.71
CA CYS A 68 17.27 -0.52 18.86
C CYS A 68 17.97 0.85 18.93
N TYR A 69 19.20 0.94 18.42
CA TYR A 69 19.75 2.21 17.99
C TYR A 69 19.12 2.59 16.64
N GLY A 70 18.07 3.43 16.65
CA GLY A 70 17.59 4.13 15.45
C GLY A 70 16.24 3.72 14.86
N GLN A 71 15.44 2.87 15.50
CA GLN A 71 14.10 2.53 14.98
C GLN A 71 13.00 3.51 15.43
N ASP A 72 12.12 3.86 14.48
CA ASP A 72 11.03 4.83 14.60
C ASP A 72 10.01 4.44 15.69
N LEU A 73 9.81 5.29 16.70
CA LEU A 73 8.80 5.10 17.76
C LEU A 73 7.36 4.94 17.21
N LYS A 74 7.12 5.32 15.95
CA LYS A 74 5.86 5.10 15.21
C LYS A 74 5.47 3.62 15.10
N ALA A 75 6.44 2.70 15.19
CA ALA A 75 6.23 1.27 15.12
C ALA A 75 5.40 0.68 16.28
N TYR A 76 5.06 1.49 17.30
CA TYR A 76 4.45 0.99 18.55
C TYR A 76 3.02 1.49 18.82
N THR A 77 2.31 2.01 17.82
CA THR A 77 0.89 2.39 17.98
C THR A 77 -0.02 1.27 17.48
N PHE A 78 -0.77 0.66 18.39
CA PHE A 78 -1.65 -0.45 18.07
C PHE A 78 -3.10 -0.16 18.47
N LEU A 79 -4.03 -0.64 17.65
CA LEU A 79 -5.46 -0.55 17.88
C LEU A 79 -6.06 -1.96 17.86
N THR A 80 -6.79 -2.32 18.91
CA THR A 80 -7.55 -3.57 18.94
C THR A 80 -8.94 -3.32 18.39
N ILE A 81 -9.29 -4.01 17.32
CA ILE A 81 -10.57 -3.85 16.60
C ILE A 81 -11.34 -5.16 16.70
N PHE A 82 -12.64 -5.05 16.97
CA PHE A 82 -13.62 -6.12 16.79
C PHE A 82 -14.78 -5.57 15.96
N ALA A 83 -14.94 -6.08 14.74
CA ALA A 83 -15.99 -5.69 13.80
C ALA A 83 -16.71 -6.94 13.28
N THR A 84 -18.03 -6.86 13.12
CA THR A 84 -18.89 -7.96 12.65
C THR A 84 -20.14 -7.38 11.99
N ILE A 85 -20.73 -8.13 11.05
CA ILE A 85 -21.99 -7.77 10.38
C ILE A 85 -23.11 -8.63 10.95
N GLU A 86 -24.26 -8.00 11.23
CA GLU A 86 -25.48 -8.67 11.65
C GLU A 86 -26.62 -8.33 10.67
N PRO A 87 -27.25 -9.33 10.00
CA PRO A 87 -26.99 -10.77 10.06
C PRO A 87 -25.66 -11.15 9.37
N GLN A 88 -25.07 -12.27 9.77
CA GLN A 88 -23.88 -12.81 9.09
C GLN A 88 -24.28 -13.27 7.67
N LEU A 89 -23.92 -12.46 6.67
CA LEU A 89 -24.10 -12.78 5.27
C LEU A 89 -22.98 -13.75 4.88
N SER A 90 -23.23 -15.06 4.92
CA SER A 90 -22.31 -16.02 4.32
C SER A 90 -22.38 -15.88 2.80
N SER A 91 -21.27 -15.57 2.15
CA SER A 91 -21.15 -15.79 0.70
C SER A 91 -21.41 -17.27 0.45
N ALA A 92 -22.46 -17.60 -0.31
CA ALA A 92 -22.75 -18.98 -0.66
C ALA A 92 -21.58 -19.53 -1.51
N GLU A 93 -20.82 -20.47 -0.96
CA GLU A 93 -19.90 -21.31 -1.75
C GLU A 93 -20.75 -22.21 -2.66
N ASN A 94 -21.19 -21.66 -3.78
CA ASN A 94 -21.84 -22.45 -4.83
C ASN A 94 -20.75 -23.16 -5.61
N ASN A 95 -20.48 -24.41 -5.24
CA ASN A 95 -19.66 -25.34 -6.02
C ASN A 95 -20.34 -25.58 -7.38
N LEU A 96 -20.10 -24.71 -8.35
CA LEU A 96 -20.40 -25.00 -9.74
C LEU A 96 -19.27 -25.88 -10.27
N GLU A 97 -19.57 -27.16 -10.44
CA GLU A 97 -18.82 -28.02 -11.36
C GLU A 97 -18.88 -27.38 -12.76
N SER A 98 -17.86 -26.61 -13.12
CA SER A 98 -17.73 -26.09 -14.49
C SER A 98 -17.23 -27.19 -15.41
N ASP A 99 -17.95 -27.36 -16.53
CA ASP A 99 -17.93 -28.48 -17.46
C ASP A 99 -16.56 -29.00 -17.93
N LYS A 100 -16.59 -30.31 -18.22
CA LYS A 100 -15.50 -31.16 -18.72
C LYS A 100 -15.02 -30.71 -20.10
N LEU A 101 -13.71 -30.53 -20.23
CA LEU A 101 -13.00 -30.74 -21.51
C LEU A 101 -11.92 -31.80 -21.26
N VAL A 102 -12.28 -33.05 -21.52
CA VAL A 102 -11.32 -34.14 -21.69
C VAL A 102 -11.19 -34.35 -23.18
N ASP A 103 -10.01 -34.08 -23.72
CA ASP A 103 -9.49 -34.82 -24.85
C ASP A 103 -8.08 -35.31 -24.50
N HIS A 104 -7.91 -36.62 -24.65
CA HIS A 104 -6.71 -37.37 -24.36
C HIS A 104 -5.69 -37.19 -25.49
N GLU A 105 -4.87 -36.15 -25.41
CA GLU A 105 -3.56 -36.09 -26.06
C GLU A 105 -2.54 -35.48 -25.09
N ALA A 106 -1.25 -35.81 -25.29
CA ALA A 106 -0.09 -35.55 -24.42
C ALA A 106 -0.27 -34.47 -23.34
N GLU A 107 -0.04 -34.81 -22.05
CA GLU A 107 -0.21 -33.91 -20.89
C GLU A 107 0.35 -32.51 -21.15
N THR A 108 -0.54 -31.57 -21.48
CA THR A 108 -0.12 -30.17 -21.62
C THR A 108 0.15 -29.59 -20.23
N PRO A 109 1.08 -28.63 -20.10
CA PRO A 109 1.35 -27.97 -18.82
C PRO A 109 0.08 -27.39 -18.15
N LEU A 110 -0.88 -26.92 -18.95
CA LEU A 110 -2.17 -26.40 -18.49
C LEU A 110 -3.11 -27.49 -17.95
N GLN A 111 -3.21 -28.65 -18.63
CA GLN A 111 -3.98 -29.78 -18.11
C GLN A 111 -3.42 -30.27 -16.76
N ARG A 112 -2.10 -30.32 -16.62
CA ARG A 112 -1.46 -30.65 -15.34
C ARG A 112 -1.76 -29.60 -14.26
N ALA A 113 -1.71 -28.31 -14.61
CA ALA A 113 -2.11 -27.22 -13.72
C ALA A 113 -3.54 -27.37 -13.22
N TYR A 114 -4.47 -27.70 -14.11
CA TYR A 114 -5.86 -27.97 -13.75
C TYR A 114 -5.99 -29.17 -12.79
N ILE A 115 -5.40 -30.32 -13.12
CA ILE A 115 -5.43 -31.52 -12.26
C ILE A 115 -4.81 -31.23 -10.88
N PHE A 116 -3.70 -30.50 -10.86
CA PHE A 116 -3.03 -30.09 -9.63
C PHE A 116 -3.92 -29.20 -8.76
N LYS A 117 -4.58 -28.20 -9.35
CA LYS A 117 -5.52 -27.31 -8.65
C LYS A 117 -6.65 -28.11 -8.01
N GLN A 118 -7.28 -29.00 -8.77
CA GLN A 118 -8.37 -29.86 -8.29
C GLN A 118 -7.92 -30.77 -7.14
N THR A 119 -6.75 -31.41 -7.27
CA THR A 119 -6.23 -32.31 -6.24
C THR A 119 -5.91 -31.55 -4.94
N CYS A 120 -5.34 -30.35 -5.03
CA CYS A 120 -5.01 -29.55 -3.85
C CYS A 120 -6.26 -29.00 -3.16
N LYS A 121 -7.26 -28.54 -3.94
CA LYS A 121 -8.54 -28.06 -3.41
C LYS A 121 -9.35 -29.18 -2.74
N ALA A 122 -9.28 -30.41 -3.25
CA ALA A 122 -9.90 -31.57 -2.62
C ALA A 122 -9.31 -31.87 -1.23
N LEU A 123 -8.00 -31.64 -1.03
CA LEU A 123 -7.33 -31.85 0.26
C LEU A 123 -7.51 -30.66 1.21
N PHE A 124 -7.47 -29.42 0.68
CA PHE A 124 -7.50 -28.19 1.46
C PHE A 124 -8.42 -27.16 0.78
N PRO A 125 -9.75 -27.25 0.97
CA PRO A 125 -10.72 -26.44 0.20
C PRO A 125 -10.56 -24.93 0.43
N LYS A 126 -10.24 -24.54 1.67
CA LYS A 126 -10.13 -23.13 2.09
C LYS A 126 -8.84 -22.43 1.66
N ARG A 127 -7.81 -23.16 1.21
CA ARG A 127 -6.51 -22.57 0.86
C ARG A 127 -6.54 -21.97 -0.53
N ARG A 128 -5.92 -20.79 -0.71
CA ARG A 128 -5.79 -20.15 -2.03
C ARG A 128 -4.75 -20.88 -2.89
N LEU A 129 -5.03 -21.02 -4.18
CA LEU A 129 -4.11 -21.60 -5.15
C LEU A 129 -4.42 -21.05 -6.54
N LEU A 130 -3.40 -20.47 -7.17
CA LEU A 130 -3.41 -20.05 -8.56
C LEU A 130 -2.33 -20.81 -9.32
N THR A 131 -2.71 -21.39 -10.46
CA THR A 131 -1.83 -22.20 -11.31
C THR A 131 -1.75 -21.65 -12.72
N SER A 132 -2.87 -21.15 -13.24
CA SER A 132 -2.99 -20.47 -14.53
C SER A 132 -4.04 -19.36 -14.43
N VAL A 133 -3.91 -18.37 -15.29
CA VAL A 133 -4.72 -17.15 -15.36
C VAL A 133 -4.96 -16.79 -16.81
N PHE A 134 -6.05 -16.11 -17.10
CA PHE A 134 -6.33 -15.63 -18.44
C PHE A 134 -5.63 -14.29 -18.68
N ASN A 135 -5.15 -14.05 -19.89
CA ASN A 135 -4.75 -12.71 -20.29
C ASN A 135 -5.94 -11.90 -20.83
N TYR A 136 -5.72 -10.63 -21.15
CA TYR A 136 -6.73 -9.76 -21.77
C TYR A 136 -7.25 -10.26 -23.14
N GLN A 137 -6.56 -11.21 -23.76
CA GLN A 137 -6.95 -11.84 -25.03
C GLN A 137 -7.79 -13.11 -24.82
N GLY A 138 -7.99 -13.55 -23.57
CA GLY A 138 -8.73 -14.76 -23.23
C GLY A 138 -7.95 -16.06 -23.41
N THR A 139 -6.61 -16.01 -23.48
CA THR A 139 -5.77 -17.22 -23.47
C THR A 139 -5.36 -17.57 -22.05
N ASP A 140 -5.47 -18.85 -21.68
CA ASP A 140 -5.04 -19.39 -20.39
C ASP A 140 -3.52 -19.60 -20.35
N ILE A 141 -2.84 -18.98 -19.39
CA ILE A 141 -1.38 -18.90 -19.30
C ILE A 141 -0.95 -19.28 -17.89
N LEU A 142 0.17 -19.99 -17.75
CA LEU A 142 0.69 -20.35 -16.44
C LEU A 142 1.19 -19.11 -15.69
N VAL A 143 0.86 -19.01 -14.39
CA VAL A 143 1.30 -17.90 -13.53
C VAL A 143 2.83 -17.76 -13.47
N THR A 144 3.57 -18.85 -13.68
CA THR A 144 5.04 -18.84 -13.71
C THR A 144 5.61 -18.00 -14.86
N GLU A 145 4.86 -17.84 -15.96
CA GLU A 145 5.29 -17.10 -17.16
C GLU A 145 5.19 -15.58 -16.99
N TYR A 146 4.50 -15.12 -15.95
CA TYR A 146 4.44 -13.72 -15.55
C TYR A 146 5.63 -13.31 -14.66
N ILE A 147 6.40 -14.27 -14.13
CA ILE A 147 7.54 -14.00 -13.25
C ILE A 147 8.84 -13.99 -14.05
N MET A 148 9.41 -12.80 -14.17
CA MET A 148 10.62 -12.51 -14.94
C MET A 148 11.41 -11.39 -14.26
N THR A 149 12.74 -11.38 -14.41
CA THR A 149 13.56 -10.25 -13.97
C THR A 149 13.21 -9.00 -14.80
N LEU A 150 12.66 -7.95 -14.18
CA LEU A 150 12.29 -6.71 -14.88
C LEU A 150 12.88 -5.49 -14.18
N ASN A 151 13.33 -4.51 -14.95
CA ASN A 151 13.97 -3.30 -14.44
C ASN A 151 12.94 -2.37 -13.76
N PRO A 152 13.16 -1.93 -12.51
CA PRO A 152 12.42 -0.79 -11.94
C PRO A 152 12.86 0.53 -12.60
N PRO A 153 12.13 1.64 -12.39
CA PRO A 153 12.56 2.95 -12.86
C PRO A 153 13.97 3.32 -12.37
N GLN A 154 14.85 3.76 -13.28
CA GLN A 154 16.25 4.07 -12.95
C GLN A 154 16.39 5.07 -11.80
N GLN A 155 15.51 6.08 -11.76
CA GLN A 155 15.50 7.08 -10.70
C GLN A 155 15.34 6.48 -9.29
N LEU A 156 14.78 5.28 -9.12
CA LEU A 156 14.68 4.61 -7.82
C LEU A 156 15.99 3.91 -7.44
N LEU A 157 16.70 3.36 -8.43
CA LEU A 157 17.97 2.67 -8.24
C LEU A 157 19.10 3.66 -7.92
N ASP A 158 19.05 4.84 -8.53
CA ASP A 158 20.10 5.85 -8.40
C ASP A 158 20.11 6.57 -7.03
N MET A 159 19.03 6.48 -6.24
CA MET A 159 18.94 7.20 -4.96
C MET A 159 19.81 6.58 -3.86
N TYR A 160 19.89 5.25 -3.80
CA TYR A 160 20.65 4.51 -2.78
C TYR A 160 21.43 3.35 -3.42
N PRO A 161 22.44 3.62 -4.27
CA PRO A 161 23.12 2.59 -5.04
C PRO A 161 23.81 1.52 -4.18
N ASP A 162 24.23 1.89 -2.97
CA ASP A 162 24.97 1.00 -2.06
C ASP A 162 24.09 0.36 -0.97
N ASP A 163 22.82 0.76 -0.83
CA ASP A 163 21.90 0.24 0.18
C ASP A 163 20.68 -0.45 -0.46
N LEU A 164 20.80 -1.77 -0.58
CA LEU A 164 19.75 -2.62 -1.14
C LEU A 164 18.47 -2.63 -0.30
N ASN A 165 18.55 -2.39 1.02
CA ASN A 165 17.37 -2.38 1.88
C ASN A 165 16.56 -1.12 1.65
N SER A 166 17.21 0.05 1.69
CA SER A 166 16.57 1.32 1.35
C SER A 166 16.02 1.32 -0.09
N THR A 167 16.75 0.71 -1.03
CA THR A 167 16.27 0.55 -2.41
C THR A 167 15.03 -0.35 -2.49
N SER A 168 14.95 -1.39 -1.66
CA SER A 168 13.78 -2.28 -1.64
C SER A 168 12.55 -1.58 -1.08
N ASP A 169 12.71 -0.79 -0.02
CA ASP A 169 11.64 0.03 0.57
C ASP A 169 11.13 1.09 -0.43
N LEU A 170 12.02 1.65 -1.24
CA LEU A 170 11.63 2.57 -2.32
C LEU A 170 10.82 1.89 -3.42
N ILE A 171 11.25 0.70 -3.84
CA ILE A 171 10.58 -0.07 -4.89
C ILE A 171 9.20 -0.52 -4.39
N SER A 172 9.10 -1.03 -3.15
CA SER A 172 7.82 -1.42 -2.56
C SER A 172 6.86 -0.22 -2.44
N ARG A 173 7.38 0.94 -2.03
CA ARG A 173 6.62 2.20 -1.99
C ARG A 173 6.15 2.61 -3.38
N PHE A 174 7.02 2.57 -4.39
CA PHE A 174 6.64 2.91 -5.77
C PHE A 174 5.52 2.00 -6.29
N VAL A 175 5.60 0.70 -6.05
CA VAL A 175 4.53 -0.24 -6.43
C VAL A 175 3.23 0.09 -5.68
N SER A 176 3.29 0.43 -4.39
CA SER A 176 2.10 0.83 -3.61
C SER A 176 1.44 2.13 -4.08
N LEU A 177 2.12 2.94 -4.89
CA LEU A 177 1.56 4.15 -5.49
C LEU A 177 0.71 3.86 -6.71
N ILE A 178 0.78 2.65 -7.27
CA ILE A 178 -0.08 2.24 -8.37
C ILE A 178 -1.46 1.94 -7.80
N PRO A 179 -2.52 2.56 -8.32
CA PRO A 179 -3.88 2.25 -7.90
C PRO A 179 -4.24 0.76 -8.04
N CYS A 180 -4.81 0.21 -6.97
CA CYS A 180 -5.43 -1.11 -7.00
C CYS A 180 -6.92 -0.99 -7.34
N ILE A 181 -7.38 -1.67 -8.40
CA ILE A 181 -8.81 -1.93 -8.56
C ILE A 181 -9.17 -3.00 -7.54
N SER A 182 -10.17 -2.71 -6.70
CA SER A 182 -10.76 -3.73 -5.83
C SER A 182 -11.65 -4.61 -6.68
N ASP A 183 -11.45 -5.93 -6.59
CA ASP A 183 -12.37 -6.91 -7.16
C ASP A 183 -13.77 -6.63 -6.60
N ALA A 184 -14.74 -6.46 -7.50
CA ALA A 184 -16.13 -6.28 -7.14
C ALA A 184 -16.64 -7.62 -6.60
N VAL A 185 -16.86 -7.69 -5.28
CA VAL A 185 -17.55 -8.76 -4.53
C VAL A 185 -17.64 -10.08 -5.29
N ASP A 186 -16.63 -10.92 -5.11
CA ASP A 186 -16.50 -12.27 -5.66
C ASP A 186 -17.69 -13.17 -5.25
N GLU A 187 -18.81 -13.09 -5.98
CA GLU A 187 -19.89 -14.09 -5.88
C GLU A 187 -19.67 -15.28 -6.84
N LYS A 188 -18.62 -15.25 -7.66
CA LYS A 188 -18.28 -16.32 -8.61
C LYS A 188 -16.81 -16.68 -8.45
N ASP A 189 -16.48 -17.97 -8.63
CA ASP A 189 -15.12 -18.44 -8.94
C ASP A 189 -14.70 -17.83 -10.29
N ASP A 190 -14.55 -16.51 -10.33
CA ASP A 190 -14.39 -15.78 -11.57
C ASP A 190 -12.98 -15.99 -12.11
N ILE A 191 -12.93 -15.92 -13.42
CA ILE A 191 -11.71 -16.05 -14.20
C ILE A 191 -10.75 -14.93 -13.79
N ASP A 192 -9.64 -15.28 -13.13
CA ASP A 192 -8.56 -14.35 -12.85
C ASP A 192 -7.93 -13.88 -14.18
N VAL A 193 -8.04 -12.58 -14.47
CA VAL A 193 -7.42 -11.96 -15.63
C VAL A 193 -6.20 -11.17 -15.19
N TRP A 194 -5.03 -11.50 -15.73
CA TRP A 194 -3.78 -10.80 -15.44
C TRP A 194 -3.22 -10.09 -16.68
N MET A 195 -2.79 -8.86 -16.49
CA MET A 195 -2.01 -8.07 -17.42
C MET A 195 -0.50 -8.29 -17.21
N THR A 196 0.29 -7.97 -18.24
CA THR A 196 1.75 -7.96 -18.10
C THR A 196 2.19 -6.83 -17.17
N SER A 197 3.40 -6.94 -16.61
CA SER A 197 3.97 -5.90 -15.75
C SER A 197 4.20 -4.59 -16.52
N GLU A 198 4.45 -4.68 -17.83
CA GLU A 198 4.56 -3.51 -18.71
C GLU A 198 3.21 -2.79 -18.88
N ASP A 199 2.14 -3.55 -19.14
CA ASP A 199 0.79 -3.01 -19.28
C ASP A 199 0.28 -2.38 -17.98
N CYS A 200 0.56 -3.02 -16.84
CA CYS A 200 0.32 -2.49 -15.49
C CYS A 200 0.88 -1.07 -15.32
N ILE A 201 2.15 -0.87 -15.69
CA ILE A 201 2.83 0.44 -15.61
C ILE A 201 2.27 1.42 -16.65
N LYS A 202 1.98 0.97 -17.88
CA LYS A 202 1.42 1.83 -18.94
C LYS A 202 0.03 2.33 -18.61
N MET A 203 -0.82 1.49 -18.04
CA MET A 203 -2.20 1.84 -17.66
C MET A 203 -2.26 2.55 -16.30
N GLY A 204 -1.26 2.32 -15.43
CA GLY A 204 -1.20 2.90 -14.10
C GLY A 204 -2.25 2.34 -13.15
N ILE A 205 -2.62 1.06 -13.33
CA ILE A 205 -3.63 0.37 -12.53
C ILE A 205 -3.30 -1.14 -12.50
N CYS A 206 -3.48 -1.78 -11.35
CA CYS A 206 -3.29 -3.24 -11.19
C CYS A 206 -4.33 -3.85 -10.23
N ASN A 207 -4.43 -5.18 -10.18
CA ASN A 207 -5.08 -5.94 -9.11
C ASN A 207 -4.06 -6.38 -8.03
N LYS A 208 -4.50 -7.07 -6.98
CA LYS A 208 -3.63 -7.43 -5.84
C LYS A 208 -2.48 -8.35 -6.25
N GLU A 209 -2.76 -9.35 -7.08
CA GLU A 209 -1.81 -10.33 -7.57
C GLU A 209 -0.79 -9.71 -8.54
N GLU A 210 -1.22 -8.85 -9.45
CA GLU A 210 -0.38 -8.12 -10.39
C GLU A 210 0.61 -7.20 -9.67
N HIS A 211 0.19 -6.52 -8.59
CA HIS A 211 1.10 -5.75 -7.73
C HIS A 211 2.20 -6.64 -7.15
N ALA A 212 1.85 -7.84 -6.66
CA ALA A 212 2.82 -8.78 -6.11
C ALA A 212 3.77 -9.32 -7.19
N VAL A 213 3.26 -9.63 -8.38
CA VAL A 213 4.06 -10.05 -9.54
C VAL A 213 5.05 -8.96 -9.95
N LEU A 214 4.58 -7.71 -10.08
CA LEU A 214 5.43 -6.56 -10.43
C LEU A 214 6.55 -6.35 -9.41
N LEU A 215 6.21 -6.34 -8.11
CA LEU A 215 7.19 -6.19 -7.05
C LEU A 215 8.20 -7.35 -7.02
N CYS A 216 7.73 -8.58 -7.20
CA CYS A 216 8.59 -9.77 -7.30
C CYS A 216 9.59 -9.64 -8.45
N ASN A 217 9.12 -9.22 -9.63
CA ASN A 217 9.93 -9.02 -10.82
C ASN A 217 11.04 -7.96 -10.61
N TYR A 218 10.73 -6.86 -9.91
CA TYR A 218 11.72 -5.86 -9.52
C TYR A 218 12.73 -6.38 -8.49
N PHE A 219 12.30 -7.15 -7.50
CA PHE A 219 13.20 -7.77 -6.53
C PHE A 219 14.15 -8.78 -7.16
N LEU A 220 13.67 -9.56 -8.13
CA LEU A 220 14.52 -10.44 -8.93
C LEU A 220 15.58 -9.65 -9.71
N TYR A 221 15.24 -8.46 -10.24
CA TYR A 221 16.19 -7.59 -10.95
C TYR A 221 17.31 -7.06 -10.05
N ILE A 222 16.99 -6.63 -8.83
CA ILE A 222 18.00 -6.26 -7.80
C ILE A 222 18.66 -7.49 -7.14
N ARG A 223 18.52 -8.68 -7.73
CA ARG A 223 19.15 -9.95 -7.34
C ARG A 223 18.73 -10.50 -5.97
N LYS A 224 17.54 -10.12 -5.48
CA LYS A 224 16.94 -10.78 -4.32
C LYS A 224 16.30 -12.11 -4.73
N LYS A 225 16.34 -13.09 -3.83
CA LYS A 225 15.54 -14.31 -3.97
C LYS A 225 14.12 -13.98 -3.55
N ALA A 226 13.20 -13.93 -4.52
CA ALA A 226 11.82 -13.49 -4.32
C ALA A 226 10.81 -14.52 -4.84
N TRP A 227 9.67 -14.61 -4.15
CA TRP A 227 8.52 -15.43 -4.52
C TRP A 227 7.23 -14.62 -4.34
N VAL A 228 6.27 -14.80 -5.24
CA VAL A 228 4.90 -14.31 -5.00
C VAL A 228 4.22 -15.27 -4.03
N LEU A 229 3.65 -14.72 -2.97
CA LEU A 229 2.98 -15.45 -1.90
C LEU A 229 1.49 -15.16 -1.95
N LEU A 230 0.67 -16.21 -2.01
CA LEU A 230 -0.79 -16.08 -1.89
C LEU A 230 -1.26 -16.53 -0.52
N GLY A 231 -2.18 -15.76 0.05
CA GLY A 231 -2.69 -16.00 1.39
C GLY A 231 -3.93 -15.19 1.71
N THR A 232 -4.25 -15.16 3.01
CA THR A 232 -5.36 -14.39 3.57
C THR A 232 -4.85 -13.49 4.68
N SER A 233 -5.23 -12.23 4.66
CA SER A 233 -4.95 -11.20 5.67
C SER A 233 -6.18 -10.95 6.53
N VAL A 234 -5.98 -10.63 7.81
CA VAL A 234 -7.08 -10.27 8.72
C VAL A 234 -7.79 -8.99 8.24
N LEU A 235 -7.03 -8.05 7.68
CA LEU A 235 -7.54 -6.73 7.29
C LEU A 235 -8.03 -6.69 5.85
N GLU A 236 -7.32 -7.36 4.93
CA GLU A 236 -7.51 -7.17 3.49
C GLU A 236 -8.27 -8.33 2.81
N GLY A 237 -8.58 -9.41 3.54
CA GLY A 237 -9.18 -10.61 2.96
C GLY A 237 -8.17 -11.44 2.19
N LYS A 238 -8.55 -11.92 1.00
CA LYS A 238 -7.63 -12.53 0.04
C LYS A 238 -6.51 -11.54 -0.36
N VAL A 239 -5.25 -11.95 -0.24
CA VAL A 239 -4.07 -11.11 -0.53
C VAL A 239 -2.96 -11.82 -1.29
N ALA A 240 -2.13 -11.03 -1.97
CA ALA A 240 -0.89 -11.46 -2.60
C ALA A 240 0.28 -10.59 -2.09
N TYR A 241 1.29 -11.24 -1.50
CA TYR A 241 2.48 -10.62 -0.91
C TYR A 241 3.71 -11.08 -1.69
N VAL A 242 4.88 -10.49 -1.43
CA VAL A 242 6.16 -10.99 -1.94
C VAL A 242 7.02 -11.45 -0.78
N ALA A 243 7.49 -12.69 -0.82
CA ALA A 243 8.42 -13.23 0.15
C ALA A 243 9.86 -13.10 -0.38
N THR A 244 10.78 -12.54 0.40
CA THR A 244 12.21 -12.49 0.06
C THR A 244 13.05 -13.23 1.11
N LEU A 245 14.15 -13.85 0.67
CA LEU A 245 15.11 -14.51 1.56
C LEU A 245 16.42 -13.72 1.61
N GLU A 246 16.75 -13.19 2.78
CA GLU A 246 17.94 -12.37 3.02
C GLU A 246 18.64 -12.84 4.29
N ASN A 247 19.94 -13.15 4.21
CA ASN A 247 20.75 -13.62 5.34
C ASN A 247 20.17 -14.83 6.12
N GLY A 248 19.32 -15.64 5.48
CA GLY A 248 18.65 -16.78 6.12
C GLY A 248 17.31 -16.45 6.77
N GLU A 249 16.89 -15.18 6.78
CA GLU A 249 15.59 -14.73 7.27
C GLU A 249 14.63 -14.43 6.11
N TYR A 250 13.35 -14.72 6.34
CA TYR A 250 12.29 -14.41 5.39
C TYR A 250 11.60 -13.09 5.74
N PHE A 251 11.46 -12.25 4.72
CA PHE A 251 10.76 -10.97 4.78
C PHE A 251 9.51 -11.04 3.90
N LEU A 252 8.41 -10.48 4.39
CA LEU A 252 7.09 -10.49 3.78
C LEU A 252 6.70 -9.06 3.41
N TRP A 253 6.65 -8.77 2.12
CA TRP A 253 6.37 -7.45 1.58
C TRP A 253 4.91 -7.37 1.13
N ASN A 254 4.16 -6.42 1.68
CA ASN A 254 2.83 -6.09 1.20
C ASN A 254 2.96 -5.05 0.06
N PRO A 255 2.68 -5.43 -1.20
CA PRO A 255 2.88 -4.52 -2.33
C PRO A 255 1.84 -3.39 -2.39
N LEU A 256 0.69 -3.54 -1.71
CA LEU A 256 -0.37 -2.52 -1.67
C LEU A 256 -0.08 -1.40 -0.67
N THR A 257 0.67 -1.69 0.39
CA THR A 257 1.02 -0.70 1.42
C THR A 257 2.50 -0.31 1.41
N GLY A 258 3.34 -1.08 0.71
CA GLY A 258 4.79 -0.91 0.69
C GLY A 258 5.50 -1.38 1.97
N HIS A 259 4.76 -1.89 2.96
CA HIS A 259 5.33 -2.34 4.24
C HIS A 259 6.03 -3.70 4.13
N CYS A 260 7.12 -3.84 4.89
CA CYS A 260 7.89 -5.06 5.05
C CYS A 260 7.74 -5.60 6.47
N TYR A 261 7.40 -6.89 6.58
CA TYR A 261 7.26 -7.60 7.85
C TYR A 261 8.30 -8.72 7.92
N ARG A 262 8.83 -8.99 9.11
CA ARG A 262 9.63 -10.20 9.35
C ARG A 262 8.70 -11.41 9.50
N GLN A 263 9.17 -12.61 9.15
CA GLN A 263 8.39 -13.84 9.30
C GLN A 263 7.79 -14.02 10.71
N PHE A 264 8.56 -13.68 11.75
CA PHE A 264 8.15 -13.83 13.15
C PHE A 264 7.58 -12.54 13.76
N ASP A 265 7.20 -11.59 12.92
CA ASP A 265 6.54 -10.37 13.38
C ASP A 265 5.09 -10.69 13.81
N ALA A 266 4.81 -10.51 15.10
CA ALA A 266 3.50 -10.75 15.68
C ALA A 266 2.41 -9.78 15.16
N PHE A 267 2.81 -8.65 14.56
CA PHE A 267 1.90 -7.63 14.04
C PHE A 267 1.70 -7.72 12.53
N CYS A 268 2.29 -8.71 11.86
CA CYS A 268 2.02 -8.97 10.46
C CYS A 268 0.52 -9.27 10.27
N PRO A 269 -0.20 -8.56 9.38
CA PRO A 269 -1.64 -8.77 9.19
C PRO A 269 -1.96 -10.08 8.45
N LEU A 270 -0.95 -10.76 7.91
CA LEU A 270 -1.10 -12.01 7.16
C LEU A 270 -1.46 -13.16 8.11
N GLN A 271 -2.61 -13.81 7.89
CA GLN A 271 -3.07 -14.96 8.69
C GLN A 271 -2.61 -16.29 8.10
N SER A 272 -2.58 -16.42 6.78
CA SER A 272 -2.28 -17.68 6.10
C SER A 272 -1.34 -17.51 4.91
N ILE A 273 -0.53 -18.53 4.69
CA ILE A 273 0.35 -18.72 3.54
C ILE A 273 -0.06 -20.02 2.86
N ASP A 274 -0.66 -19.90 1.69
CA ASP A 274 -1.29 -21.03 1.01
C ASP A 274 -0.48 -21.50 -0.20
N CYS A 275 0.14 -20.56 -0.93
CA CYS A 275 0.87 -20.85 -2.15
C CYS A 275 2.09 -19.93 -2.31
N LEU A 276 3.19 -20.46 -2.86
CA LEU A 276 4.34 -19.71 -3.33
C LEU A 276 4.50 -19.92 -4.84
N ILE A 277 4.81 -18.84 -5.56
CA ILE A 277 4.96 -18.84 -7.02
C ILE A 277 6.31 -18.21 -7.35
N SER A 278 7.11 -18.88 -8.17
CA SER A 278 8.28 -18.31 -8.82
C SER A 278 8.27 -18.60 -10.32
N ARG A 279 9.28 -18.10 -11.02
CA ARG A 279 9.54 -18.46 -12.41
C ARG A 279 9.71 -19.97 -12.62
N GLU A 280 10.28 -20.65 -11.63
CA GLU A 280 10.58 -22.09 -11.72
C GLU A 280 9.30 -22.90 -11.55
N ASN A 281 8.51 -22.62 -10.52
CA ASN A 281 7.38 -23.46 -10.16
C ASN A 281 6.32 -22.77 -9.31
N VAL A 282 5.24 -23.50 -9.09
CA VAL A 282 4.20 -23.20 -8.09
C VAL A 282 4.31 -24.25 -6.98
N TRP A 283 4.41 -23.80 -5.74
CA TRP A 283 4.45 -24.63 -4.54
C TRP A 283 3.21 -24.40 -3.70
N PHE A 284 2.42 -25.45 -3.52
CA PHE A 284 1.24 -25.42 -2.66
C PHE A 284 1.59 -25.89 -1.25
N ASN A 285 1.19 -25.13 -0.24
CA ASN A 285 1.45 -25.46 1.15
C ASN A 285 0.55 -26.62 1.59
N ILE A 286 1.14 -27.74 2.03
CA ILE A 286 0.43 -28.91 2.56
C ILE A 286 0.68 -29.12 4.07
N GLN A 287 1.36 -28.19 4.73
CA GLN A 287 1.59 -28.22 6.18
C GLN A 287 0.26 -28.12 6.94
N GLN A 288 0.17 -28.65 8.16
CA GLN A 288 -1.07 -28.57 8.96
C GLN A 288 -1.44 -27.13 9.33
N ASN A 289 -0.45 -26.34 9.75
CA ASN A 289 -0.61 -24.92 10.06
C ASN A 289 -0.05 -24.09 8.90
N ASN A 290 -0.84 -23.14 8.41
CA ASN A 290 -0.47 -22.21 7.34
C ASN A 290 -0.19 -20.78 7.84
N SER A 291 -0.14 -20.54 9.16
CA SER A 291 0.22 -19.22 9.70
C SER A 291 1.69 -18.86 9.44
N PRO A 292 2.02 -17.60 9.11
CA PRO A 292 3.38 -17.20 8.78
C PRO A 292 4.45 -17.60 9.79
N MET A 293 4.13 -17.51 11.08
CA MET A 293 5.05 -17.87 12.17
C MET A 293 5.32 -19.37 12.29
N CYS A 294 4.44 -20.22 11.78
CA CYS A 294 4.56 -21.68 11.88
C CYS A 294 4.97 -22.35 10.58
N VAL A 295 4.87 -21.65 9.44
CA VAL A 295 5.20 -22.17 8.12
C VAL A 295 6.71 -22.31 7.98
N ASN A 296 7.14 -23.48 7.55
CA ASN A 296 8.50 -23.68 7.06
C ASN A 296 8.55 -23.28 5.57
N PHE A 297 9.34 -22.26 5.23
CA PHE A 297 9.48 -21.75 3.86
C PHE A 297 10.49 -22.52 3.00
N ASP A 298 11.10 -23.58 3.53
CA ASP A 298 12.04 -24.42 2.78
C ASP A 298 11.30 -25.26 1.72
N ILE A 299 11.27 -24.73 0.49
CA ILE A 299 10.64 -25.33 -0.69
C ILE A 299 11.27 -26.66 -1.14
N SER A 300 12.45 -27.03 -0.61
CA SER A 300 13.07 -28.33 -0.91
C SER A 300 12.35 -29.50 -0.25
N LYS A 301 11.56 -29.24 0.78
CA LYS A 301 10.83 -30.28 1.53
C LYS A 301 9.47 -30.56 0.89
N GLU A 302 9.42 -31.59 0.06
CA GLU A 302 8.18 -32.04 -0.59
C GLU A 302 7.06 -32.42 0.39
N CYS A 303 7.39 -32.81 1.62
CA CYS A 303 6.42 -33.08 2.69
C CYS A 303 5.68 -31.82 3.18
N PHE A 304 6.21 -30.63 2.89
CA PHE A 304 5.62 -29.34 3.27
C PHE A 304 5.10 -28.56 2.06
N TRP A 305 5.77 -28.70 0.91
CA TRP A 305 5.46 -27.98 -0.31
C TRP A 305 5.26 -28.94 -1.46
N ARG A 306 4.01 -29.03 -1.93
CA ARG A 306 3.68 -29.82 -3.11
C ARG A 306 3.94 -29.00 -4.36
N GLN A 307 4.74 -29.53 -5.28
CA GLN A 307 5.13 -28.82 -6.50
C GLN A 307 4.15 -29.10 -7.64
N LEU A 308 3.84 -28.09 -8.45
CA LEU A 308 3.03 -28.23 -9.65
C LEU A 308 3.77 -29.03 -10.73
N LEU A 309 5.03 -28.67 -10.98
CA LEU A 309 5.88 -29.32 -11.97
C LEU A 309 6.97 -30.16 -11.28
N PRO A 310 7.22 -31.41 -11.72
CA PRO A 310 8.33 -32.19 -11.20
C PRO A 310 9.68 -31.60 -11.64
N CYS A 311 10.74 -31.83 -10.86
CA CYS A 311 12.08 -31.29 -11.13
C CYS A 311 12.62 -31.60 -12.55
N SER A 312 12.26 -32.75 -13.12
CA SER A 312 12.66 -33.16 -14.47
C SER A 312 12.04 -32.29 -15.59
N ALA A 313 10.94 -31.59 -15.33
CA ALA A 313 10.24 -30.75 -16.29
C ALA A 313 10.65 -29.27 -16.23
N LEU A 314 11.48 -28.86 -15.27
CA LEU A 314 11.92 -27.47 -15.09
C LEU A 314 12.83 -26.98 -16.22
N HIS A 315 13.56 -27.89 -16.88
CA HIS A 315 14.49 -27.56 -17.96
C HIS A 315 13.83 -27.14 -19.29
N LEU A 316 12.50 -27.22 -19.39
CA LEU A 316 11.76 -26.91 -20.64
C LEU A 316 11.20 -25.48 -20.70
N LYS A 317 11.39 -24.65 -19.66
CA LYS A 317 10.70 -23.36 -19.53
C LYS A 317 11.61 -22.17 -19.82
N ASN A 318 11.57 -21.70 -21.07
CA ASN A 318 12.07 -20.38 -21.47
C ASN A 318 10.95 -19.42 -21.91
N GLN A 319 9.69 -19.85 -21.88
CA GLN A 319 8.57 -19.02 -22.30
C GLN A 319 8.21 -18.05 -21.18
N THR A 320 8.21 -16.77 -21.52
CA THR A 320 7.76 -15.65 -20.71
C THR A 320 6.88 -14.80 -21.60
N ILE A 321 5.82 -14.24 -21.03
CA ILE A 321 4.97 -13.26 -21.73
C ILE A 321 5.40 -11.83 -21.43
N GLN A 322 6.24 -11.65 -20.40
CA GLN A 322 6.81 -10.37 -20.04
C GLN A 322 7.86 -9.94 -21.08
N THR A 323 7.97 -8.64 -21.31
CA THR A 323 9.05 -8.05 -22.11
C THR A 323 10.41 -8.25 -21.44
N GLU A 324 11.50 -8.06 -22.18
CA GLU A 324 12.85 -8.13 -21.59
C GLU A 324 13.11 -6.95 -20.64
N GLU A 325 12.66 -5.76 -21.03
CA GLU A 325 12.77 -4.53 -20.25
C GLU A 325 11.46 -3.73 -20.34
N ILE A 326 11.15 -2.97 -19.29
CA ILE A 326 10.07 -2.00 -19.26
C ILE A 326 10.64 -0.64 -19.64
N VAL A 327 10.01 -0.01 -20.64
CA VAL A 327 10.35 1.36 -21.05
C VAL A 327 9.49 2.35 -20.28
N TYR A 328 10.16 3.16 -19.47
CA TYR A 328 9.51 4.20 -18.67
C TYR A 328 9.44 5.53 -19.42
N VAL A 329 8.29 6.19 -19.36
CA VAL A 329 8.09 7.52 -19.96
C VAL A 329 8.15 8.57 -18.86
N PRO A 330 9.04 9.58 -18.95
CA PRO A 330 9.08 10.67 -17.99
C PRO A 330 7.75 11.41 -17.89
N THR A 331 7.37 11.77 -16.66
CA THR A 331 6.16 12.54 -16.38
C THR A 331 6.50 14.03 -16.32
N ASP A 332 6.84 14.62 -17.48
CA ASP A 332 7.20 16.04 -17.60
C ASP A 332 6.20 16.83 -18.47
N GLU A 333 5.97 18.10 -18.11
CA GLU A 333 5.20 19.06 -18.91
C GLU A 333 5.81 19.31 -20.31
N GLY A 334 7.14 19.17 -20.44
CA GLY A 334 7.87 19.40 -21.70
C GLY A 334 7.66 18.29 -22.74
N SER A 335 7.43 17.04 -22.30
CA SER A 335 7.19 15.90 -23.19
C SER A 335 5.86 16.00 -23.97
N LEU A 336 4.96 16.88 -23.54
CA LEU A 336 3.75 17.21 -24.28
C LEU A 336 4.03 17.96 -25.59
N GLU A 337 5.20 18.60 -25.71
CA GLU A 337 5.57 19.33 -26.93
C GLU A 337 5.83 18.42 -28.12
N GLU A 338 6.42 17.24 -27.88
CA GLU A 338 6.77 16.24 -28.90
C GLU A 338 5.59 15.36 -29.37
N LEU A 339 4.46 15.37 -28.65
CA LEU A 339 3.26 14.64 -29.05
C LEU A 339 2.64 15.25 -30.32
N GLN A 340 2.81 14.54 -31.45
CA GLN A 340 2.26 14.94 -32.76
C GLN A 340 0.73 15.03 -32.77
N ASN A 341 0.04 14.29 -31.89
CA ASN A 341 -1.42 14.27 -31.82
C ASN A 341 -1.97 15.42 -30.96
N ARG A 342 -2.45 16.47 -31.63
CA ARG A 342 -3.00 17.69 -31.00
C ARG A 342 -4.23 17.43 -30.10
N SER A 343 -5.03 16.41 -30.38
CA SER A 343 -6.23 16.09 -29.59
C SER A 343 -5.87 15.42 -28.26
N LEU A 344 -4.94 14.46 -28.30
CA LEU A 344 -4.35 13.85 -27.09
C LEU A 344 -3.57 14.88 -26.27
N LYS A 345 -2.81 15.76 -26.92
CA LYS A 345 -2.10 16.88 -26.27
C LYS A 345 -3.05 17.81 -25.53
N ALA A 346 -4.20 18.17 -26.10
CA ALA A 346 -5.20 19.01 -25.44
C ALA A 346 -5.91 18.31 -24.26
N LEU A 347 -6.13 16.99 -24.36
CA LEU A 347 -6.79 16.19 -23.33
C LEU A 347 -5.83 15.91 -22.17
N LEU A 348 -4.58 15.56 -22.47
CA LEU A 348 -3.49 15.46 -21.50
C LEU A 348 -3.22 16.81 -20.84
N HIS A 349 -3.16 17.91 -21.59
CA HIS A 349 -2.98 19.25 -20.99
C HIS A 349 -4.14 19.61 -20.04
N LYS A 350 -5.39 19.23 -20.35
CA LYS A 350 -6.52 19.40 -19.42
C LYS A 350 -6.40 18.49 -18.18
N LEU A 351 -5.95 17.26 -18.36
CA LEU A 351 -5.64 16.33 -17.26
C LEU A 351 -4.53 16.93 -16.39
N PHE A 352 -3.35 17.21 -16.94
CA PHE A 352 -2.20 17.85 -16.26
C PHE A 352 -2.58 19.17 -15.55
N LEU A 353 -3.42 20.01 -16.16
CA LEU A 353 -3.95 21.21 -15.50
C LEU A 353 -4.81 20.89 -14.27
N ASN A 354 -5.56 19.77 -14.27
CA ASN A 354 -6.31 19.30 -13.10
C ASN A 354 -5.39 18.71 -12.01
N PHE A 355 -4.26 18.13 -12.40
CA PHE A 355 -3.23 17.63 -11.48
C PHE A 355 -2.40 18.74 -10.83
N HIS A 356 -2.55 20.01 -11.20
CA HIS A 356 -1.69 21.05 -10.64
C HIS A 356 -1.92 21.19 -9.11
N PRO A 357 -0.88 21.14 -8.26
CA PRO A 357 -1.02 21.09 -6.79
C PRO A 357 -1.81 22.29 -6.24
N LYS A 358 -1.65 23.48 -6.85
CA LYS A 358 -2.44 24.68 -6.50
C LYS A 358 -3.96 24.52 -6.70
N ARG A 359 -4.41 23.72 -7.68
CA ARG A 359 -5.85 23.47 -7.89
C ARG A 359 -6.40 22.57 -6.79
N ILE A 360 -5.71 21.47 -6.49
CA ILE A 360 -6.08 20.57 -5.40
C ILE A 360 -6.07 21.34 -4.07
N GLU A 361 -5.04 22.15 -3.81
CA GLU A 361 -4.96 23.01 -2.62
C GLU A 361 -6.17 23.97 -2.56
N LYS A 362 -6.56 24.61 -3.67
CA LYS A 362 -7.73 25.49 -3.72
C LYS A 362 -9.04 24.72 -3.48
N THR A 363 -9.21 23.55 -4.08
CA THR A 363 -10.40 22.71 -3.89
C THR A 363 -10.53 22.26 -2.44
N LEU A 364 -9.43 21.78 -1.84
CA LEU A 364 -9.40 21.39 -0.43
C LEU A 364 -9.70 22.57 0.51
N LYS A 365 -9.12 23.75 0.23
CA LYS A 365 -9.44 24.98 1.00
C LYS A 365 -10.91 25.34 0.92
N ASN A 366 -11.51 25.26 -0.28
CA ASN A 366 -12.94 25.52 -0.47
C ASN A 366 -13.81 24.51 0.27
N LYS A 367 -13.47 23.21 0.19
CA LYS A 367 -14.18 22.15 0.90
C LYS A 367 -14.08 22.30 2.41
N MET A 368 -12.92 22.68 2.92
CA MET A 368 -12.75 22.95 4.35
C MET A 368 -13.56 24.16 4.84
N MET A 369 -13.71 25.19 4.00
CA MET A 369 -14.62 26.32 4.28
C MET A 369 -16.09 25.88 4.26
N GLU A 370 -16.48 24.99 3.34
CA GLU A 370 -17.82 24.41 3.25
C GLU A 370 -18.17 23.57 4.49
N TRP A 371 -17.25 22.68 4.92
CA TRP A 371 -17.41 21.85 6.12
C TRP A 371 -17.49 22.68 7.41
N ARG A 372 -16.90 23.87 7.40
CA ARG A 372 -16.90 24.82 8.52
C ARG A 372 -17.89 25.97 8.30
N SER A 373 -19.05 25.72 7.70
CA SER A 373 -20.04 26.77 7.39
C SER A 373 -20.45 27.63 8.61
N GLN A 374 -20.35 27.09 9.83
CA GLN A 374 -20.70 27.79 11.07
C GLN A 374 -19.55 28.64 11.65
N HIS A 375 -18.31 28.49 11.16
CA HIS A 375 -17.13 29.14 11.73
C HIS A 375 -16.21 29.72 10.64
N PRO A 376 -15.65 30.94 10.84
CA PRO A 376 -14.68 31.48 9.90
C PRO A 376 -13.44 30.59 9.83
N THR A 377 -13.00 30.28 8.62
CA THR A 377 -11.76 29.53 8.36
C THR A 377 -10.65 30.50 7.98
N ARG A 378 -9.66 30.66 8.85
CA ARG A 378 -8.51 31.56 8.63
C ARG A 378 -7.32 30.76 8.12
N TRP A 379 -6.65 31.26 7.09
CA TRP A 379 -5.49 30.60 6.48
C TRP A 379 -4.17 31.30 6.83
N HIS A 380 -3.28 30.60 7.52
CA HIS A 380 -1.96 31.12 7.92
C HIS A 380 -0.96 31.03 6.77
N ARG A 381 -0.57 32.19 6.21
CA ARG A 381 0.27 32.26 4.99
C ARG A 381 1.72 31.80 5.19
N GLN A 382 2.37 32.24 6.27
CA GLN A 382 3.79 31.91 6.50
C GLN A 382 3.98 30.41 6.77
N CYS A 383 3.18 29.83 7.69
CA CYS A 383 3.16 28.39 7.91
C CYS A 383 2.89 27.62 6.61
N THR A 384 1.89 28.02 5.79
CA THR A 384 1.65 27.40 4.48
C THR A 384 2.90 27.42 3.56
N SER A 385 3.66 28.52 3.56
CA SER A 385 4.91 28.61 2.79
C SER A 385 5.99 27.65 3.27
N VAL A 386 6.12 27.50 4.59
CA VAL A 386 7.06 26.55 5.21
C VAL A 386 6.66 25.11 4.90
N LEU A 387 5.37 24.77 5.02
CA LEU A 387 4.86 23.44 4.68
C LEU A 387 5.19 23.05 3.22
N ARG A 388 5.05 23.99 2.27
CA ARG A 388 5.42 23.74 0.86
C ARG A 388 6.90 23.44 0.65
N GLN A 389 7.79 23.94 1.50
CA GLN A 389 9.22 23.66 1.42
C GLN A 389 9.59 22.31 2.05
N ILE A 390 8.77 21.82 2.99
CA ILE A 390 8.98 20.56 3.70
C ILE A 390 8.51 19.36 2.85
N LEU A 391 7.36 19.48 2.19
CA LEU A 391 6.74 18.36 1.47
C LEU A 391 7.66 17.65 0.46
N PRO A 392 8.43 18.34 -0.40
CA PRO A 392 9.35 17.66 -1.34
C PRO A 392 10.46 16.89 -0.63
N LYS A 393 10.90 17.36 0.54
CA LYS A 393 11.96 16.71 1.32
C LYS A 393 11.44 15.46 2.03
N LEU A 394 10.18 15.48 2.45
CA LEU A 394 9.52 14.29 3.01
C LEU A 394 9.43 13.17 1.97
N GLU A 395 9.14 13.50 0.70
CA GLU A 395 9.12 12.51 -0.37
C GLU A 395 10.51 11.88 -0.58
N LEU A 396 11.56 12.72 -0.69
CA LEU A 396 12.92 12.24 -0.92
C LEU A 396 13.45 11.35 0.21
N ARG A 397 12.91 11.50 1.43
CA ARG A 397 13.34 10.80 2.64
C ARG A 397 12.42 9.65 3.04
N ASN A 398 11.51 9.23 2.16
CA ASN A 398 10.50 8.20 2.47
C ASN A 398 9.66 8.51 3.72
N GLY A 399 9.43 9.79 4.02
CA GLY A 399 8.73 10.21 5.24
C GLY A 399 9.57 10.16 6.52
N HIS A 400 10.86 9.84 6.47
CA HIS A 400 11.73 10.01 7.63
C HIS A 400 12.09 11.48 7.84
N VAL A 401 11.91 11.95 9.08
CA VAL A 401 12.28 13.30 9.50
C VAL A 401 13.72 13.27 10.00
N SER A 402 14.62 14.02 9.36
CA SER A 402 15.94 14.26 9.93
C SER A 402 15.83 15.37 10.98
N LYS A 403 16.21 15.07 12.23
CA LYS A 403 16.18 16.01 13.37
C LYS A 403 16.97 17.31 13.14
N GLU A 404 17.88 17.36 12.17
CA GLU A 404 18.90 18.41 12.19
C GLU A 404 18.50 19.77 11.60
N LYS A 405 17.42 19.89 10.79
CA LYS A 405 17.08 21.19 10.14
C LYS A 405 15.60 21.49 9.88
N GLU A 406 14.71 20.50 9.83
CA GLU A 406 13.29 20.70 9.52
C GLU A 406 12.46 21.04 10.77
N GLU A 407 12.89 20.55 11.93
CA GLU A 407 12.33 20.90 13.24
C GLU A 407 12.45 22.42 13.47
N ASN A 408 13.60 23.05 13.18
CA ASN A 408 13.84 24.50 13.37
C ASN A 408 12.74 25.44 12.81
N TYR A 409 12.19 25.16 11.62
CA TYR A 409 11.20 26.07 11.00
C TYR A 409 9.82 25.96 11.63
N LEU A 410 9.42 24.76 12.08
CA LEU A 410 8.14 24.54 12.75
C LEU A 410 8.23 24.78 14.25
N GLU A 411 9.38 24.53 14.88
CA GLU A 411 9.71 24.90 16.26
C GLU A 411 9.54 26.40 16.50
N THR A 412 9.95 27.24 15.55
CA THR A 412 9.72 28.70 15.63
C THR A 412 8.22 29.03 15.76
N PHE A 413 7.33 28.26 15.12
CA PHE A 413 5.89 28.42 15.29
C PHE A 413 5.40 27.82 16.61
N GLN A 414 5.99 26.73 17.10
CA GLN A 414 5.63 26.11 18.39
C GLN A 414 5.87 27.05 19.58
N GLU A 415 6.81 27.98 19.49
CA GLU A 415 7.02 29.04 20.50
C GLU A 415 5.82 29.99 20.65
N HIS A 416 5.09 30.26 19.56
CA HIS A 416 4.02 31.26 19.50
C HIS A 416 2.62 30.65 19.31
N TYR A 417 2.55 29.39 18.89
CA TYR A 417 1.34 28.65 18.58
C TYR A 417 1.38 27.22 19.10
N TRP A 418 0.22 26.70 19.44
CA TRP A 418 -0.06 25.28 19.60
C TRP A 418 -0.28 24.71 18.21
N VAL A 419 0.76 24.04 17.70
CA VAL A 419 0.76 23.44 16.37
C VAL A 419 0.26 22.01 16.48
N THR A 420 -0.82 21.67 15.76
CA THR A 420 -1.27 20.28 15.61
C THR A 420 -1.54 19.98 14.16
N GLY A 421 -1.14 18.83 13.65
CA GLY A 421 -1.24 18.53 12.23
C GLY A 421 -0.25 17.47 11.79
N PHE A 422 -0.34 17.14 10.51
CA PHE A 422 0.37 15.99 9.95
C PHE A 422 0.38 16.07 8.41
N PRO A 423 1.38 15.46 7.77
CA PRO A 423 1.38 15.15 6.36
C PRO A 423 0.65 13.82 6.10
N ILE A 424 -0.12 13.76 5.02
CA ILE A 424 -0.73 12.56 4.44
C ILE A 424 -0.05 12.30 3.11
N GLN A 425 0.31 11.04 2.87
CA GLN A 425 0.79 10.56 1.58
C GLN A 425 -0.21 9.54 1.04
N MET A 426 -0.60 9.68 -0.22
CA MET A 426 -1.49 8.74 -0.90
C MET A 426 -1.25 8.74 -2.42
N PRO A 427 -1.58 7.65 -3.13
CA PRO A 427 -1.59 7.66 -4.59
C PRO A 427 -2.63 8.64 -5.13
N TYR A 428 -2.35 9.25 -6.28
CA TYR A 428 -3.38 10.02 -6.97
C TYR A 428 -4.36 9.08 -7.70
N LEU A 429 -5.65 9.24 -7.40
CA LEU A 429 -6.75 8.59 -8.12
C LEU A 429 -7.75 9.63 -8.62
N ASP A 430 -8.38 10.32 -7.66
CA ASP A 430 -9.31 11.40 -7.92
C ASP A 430 -9.24 12.43 -6.79
N VAL A 431 -9.58 13.69 -7.12
CA VAL A 431 -9.70 14.80 -6.18
C VAL A 431 -10.77 14.53 -5.12
N GLN A 432 -11.81 13.75 -5.44
CA GLN A 432 -12.84 13.36 -4.47
C GLN A 432 -12.27 12.46 -3.37
N LEU A 433 -11.50 11.43 -3.71
CA LEU A 433 -10.86 10.55 -2.73
C LEU A 433 -9.85 11.30 -1.86
N ILE A 434 -9.10 12.23 -2.46
CA ILE A 434 -8.22 13.15 -1.71
C ILE A 434 -9.03 13.99 -0.72
N THR A 435 -10.17 14.52 -1.16
CA THR A 435 -11.06 15.34 -0.32
C THR A 435 -11.64 14.51 0.83
N GLU A 436 -12.06 13.28 0.56
CA GLU A 436 -12.59 12.35 1.56
C GLU A 436 -11.52 11.96 2.58
N ALA A 437 -10.30 11.64 2.14
CA ALA A 437 -9.17 11.34 3.03
C ALA A 437 -8.89 12.51 3.99
N VAL A 438 -8.90 13.76 3.49
CA VAL A 438 -8.73 14.95 4.33
C VAL A 438 -9.93 15.14 5.27
N TYR A 439 -11.15 14.88 4.82
CA TYR A 439 -12.36 14.97 5.65
C TYR A 439 -12.31 14.01 6.84
N GLN A 440 -11.93 12.75 6.60
CA GLN A 440 -11.86 11.68 7.61
C GLN A 440 -10.89 12.00 8.77
N THR A 441 -9.89 12.86 8.54
CA THR A 441 -9.00 13.32 9.62
C THR A 441 -9.71 14.14 10.69
N GLY A 442 -10.85 14.75 10.37
CA GLY A 442 -11.63 15.53 11.32
C GLY A 442 -10.97 16.81 11.84
N ILE A 443 -9.79 17.20 11.38
CA ILE A 443 -9.11 18.43 11.85
C ILE A 443 -9.92 19.71 11.57
N HIS A 444 -10.78 19.67 10.54
CA HIS A 444 -11.71 20.73 10.22
C HIS A 444 -12.82 20.90 11.26
N SER A 445 -13.05 19.95 12.17
CA SER A 445 -14.14 20.00 13.17
C SER A 445 -13.76 20.75 14.46
N SER A 446 -12.58 21.39 14.53
CA SER A 446 -12.14 22.13 15.72
C SER A 446 -13.06 23.32 16.04
N GLU A 447 -13.63 23.36 17.24
CA GLU A 447 -14.51 24.44 17.71
C GLU A 447 -13.74 25.58 18.40
N VAL A 448 -12.42 25.44 18.58
CA VAL A 448 -11.61 26.40 19.35
C VAL A 448 -11.58 27.77 18.64
N PRO A 449 -11.90 28.87 19.35
CA PRO A 449 -11.93 30.21 18.77
C PRO A 449 -10.54 30.65 18.29
N ASN A 450 -10.50 31.47 17.23
CA ASN A 450 -9.26 31.97 16.61
C ASN A 450 -8.29 30.88 16.10
N THR A 451 -8.77 29.66 15.88
CA THR A 451 -7.97 28.63 15.19
C THR A 451 -7.66 29.08 13.77
N GLU A 452 -6.38 29.05 13.41
CA GLU A 452 -5.90 29.24 12.05
C GLU A 452 -5.48 27.89 11.45
N PHE A 453 -5.57 27.77 10.13
CA PHE A 453 -5.21 26.57 9.40
C PHE A 453 -4.12 26.86 8.37
N ALA A 454 -3.25 25.89 8.14
CA ALA A 454 -2.30 25.90 7.05
C ALA A 454 -2.45 24.59 6.26
N LEU A 455 -2.53 24.72 4.94
CA LEU A 455 -2.66 23.59 4.02
C LEU A 455 -1.71 23.81 2.85
N ALA A 456 -0.85 22.83 2.60
CA ALA A 456 0.01 22.75 1.44
C ALA A 456 -0.19 21.40 0.75
N VAL A 457 -0.12 21.40 -0.59
CA VAL A 457 -0.16 20.19 -1.41
C VAL A 457 1.09 20.16 -2.29
N TYR A 458 1.71 18.99 -2.37
CA TYR A 458 2.82 18.69 -3.26
C TYR A 458 2.49 17.39 -4.00
N ILE A 459 2.87 17.32 -5.27
CA ILE A 459 2.70 16.10 -6.06
C ILE A 459 4.06 15.77 -6.63
N HIS A 460 4.53 14.56 -6.33
CA HIS A 460 5.76 14.03 -6.88
C HIS A 460 5.44 13.16 -8.11
N PRO A 461 6.00 13.50 -9.28
CA PRO A 461 5.81 12.72 -10.49
C PRO A 461 6.81 11.55 -10.54
N TYR A 462 6.32 10.32 -10.54
CA TYR A 462 7.06 9.14 -10.99
C TYR A 462 6.78 8.90 -12.49
N PRO A 463 7.60 8.08 -13.18
CA PRO A 463 7.37 7.76 -14.59
C PRO A 463 5.99 7.15 -14.84
N ASN A 464 5.53 7.26 -16.09
CA ASN A 464 4.25 6.75 -16.57
C ASN A 464 3.03 7.33 -15.83
N ASN A 465 3.11 8.60 -15.40
CA ASN A 465 2.06 9.32 -14.67
C ASN A 465 1.65 8.67 -13.35
N ILE A 466 2.52 7.89 -12.71
CA ILE A 466 2.31 7.43 -11.33
C ILE A 466 2.64 8.61 -10.42
N LEU A 467 1.69 9.04 -9.60
CA LEU A 467 1.83 10.28 -8.81
C LEU A 467 1.68 10.02 -7.32
N SER A 468 2.64 10.49 -6.53
CA SER A 468 2.49 10.56 -5.08
C SER A 468 1.97 11.92 -4.66
N VAL A 469 0.81 11.95 -4.01
CA VAL A 469 0.20 13.17 -3.48
C VAL A 469 0.53 13.31 -2.00
N TRP A 470 1.14 14.44 -1.68
CA TRP A 470 1.44 14.85 -0.32
C TRP A 470 0.59 16.03 0.09
N ILE A 471 -0.09 15.89 1.23
CA ILE A 471 -0.97 16.93 1.78
C ILE A 471 -0.51 17.20 3.21
N TYR A 472 -0.06 18.41 3.49
CA TYR A 472 0.28 18.82 4.84
C TYR A 472 -0.81 19.72 5.39
N LEU A 473 -1.50 19.26 6.43
CA LEU A 473 -2.56 20.00 7.09
C LEU A 473 -2.21 20.27 8.56
N VAL A 474 -2.28 21.54 8.93
CA VAL A 474 -1.93 22.03 10.28
C VAL A 474 -3.01 22.97 10.79
N SER A 475 -3.32 22.85 12.07
CA SER A 475 -4.13 23.76 12.88
C SER A 475 -3.22 24.45 13.89
N LEU A 476 -3.36 25.77 13.98
CA LEU A 476 -2.54 26.68 14.76
C LEU A 476 -3.44 27.46 15.71
N ILE A 477 -3.10 27.46 16.99
CA ILE A 477 -3.82 28.24 18.02
C ILE A 477 -2.77 29.06 18.76
N ARG A 478 -2.91 30.38 18.79
CA ARG A 478 -1.91 31.24 19.42
C ARG A 478 -1.85 30.99 20.92
N HIS A 479 -0.64 30.93 21.49
CA HIS A 479 -0.47 30.97 22.96
C HIS A 479 -1.12 32.25 23.51
N GLN A 480 -1.84 32.14 24.62
CA GLN A 480 -2.40 33.31 25.32
C GLN A 480 -1.39 33.97 26.24
#